data_AF-A0AAW2FS93-F1
#
_entry.id   AF-A0AAW2FS93-F1
#
_cell.length_a   1.000
_cell.length_b   1.000
_cell.length_c   1.000
_cell.angle_alpha   90.00
_cell.angle_beta   90.00
_cell.angle_gamma   90.00
#
_symmetry.space_group_name_H-M   'P 1'
#
loop_
_entity.id
_entity.type
_entity.pdbx_description
1 polymer ?
#
loop_
_entity_poly.entity_id
_entity_poly.type
_entity_poly.pdbx_seq_one_letter_code
_entity_poly.pdbx_strand_id
1 'polypeptide(L)'
;MPWEVVIQKWKLTTEYRQKHIKSNRILNLRQIFETWPILKHPNAFTLIDEDYLHLKLSARELTLENWNNFFTKILRIRPVKKDDSNAQSLIELMQLENLTDSTKIVLQLRLLPHLLPPKSRIRLSKNQWKPSIPECKDSIIITTTVSIL
;
A
#
# COMPACT_ATOMS: atom_id res chain seq x y z
N MET A 1 -13.70 29.58 2.11
CA MET A 1 -12.34 30.01 2.51
C MET A 1 -11.43 29.83 1.32
N PRO A 2 -10.50 30.76 1.03
CA PRO A 2 -9.45 30.54 0.04
C PRO A 2 -8.68 29.27 0.40
N TRP A 3 -8.45 28.40 -0.58
CA TRP A 3 -7.85 27.07 -0.35
C TRP A 3 -6.40 27.19 0.14
N GLU A 4 -5.72 28.24 -0.29
CA GLU A 4 -4.35 28.59 0.12
C GLU A 4 -4.25 28.81 1.63
N VAL A 5 -5.24 29.48 2.22
CA VAL A 5 -5.32 29.71 3.67
C VAL A 5 -5.57 28.39 4.41
N VAL A 6 -6.36 27.49 3.83
CA VAL A 6 -6.60 26.15 4.39
C VAL A 6 -5.29 25.36 4.40
N ILE A 7 -4.55 25.32 3.29
CA ILE A 7 -3.24 24.66 3.20
C ILE A 7 -2.27 25.25 4.22
N GLN A 8 -2.17 26.57 4.34
CA GLN A 8 -1.27 27.22 5.29
C GLN A 8 -1.58 26.82 6.73
N LYS A 9 -2.86 26.85 7.13
CA LYS A 9 -3.28 26.41 8.47
C LYS A 9 -3.08 24.91 8.68
N TRP A 10 -3.27 24.11 7.64
CA TRP A 10 -3.04 22.67 7.68
C TRP A 10 -1.58 22.33 7.98
N LYS A 11 -0.64 23.04 7.33
CA LYS A 11 0.81 22.94 7.58
C LYS A 11 1.17 23.32 9.02
N LEU A 12 0.63 24.44 9.50
CA LEU A 12 0.89 24.92 10.88
C LEU A 12 0.39 23.94 11.95
N THR A 13 -0.64 23.16 11.64
CA THR A 13 -1.26 22.20 12.58
C THR A 13 -0.79 20.76 12.39
N THR A 14 0.20 20.51 11.50
CA THR A 14 0.64 19.15 11.15
C THR A 14 1.10 18.34 12.35
N GLU A 15 1.96 18.88 13.21
CA GLU A 15 2.47 18.15 14.38
C GLU A 15 1.34 17.75 15.35
N TYR A 16 0.41 18.67 15.60
CA TYR A 16 -0.75 18.42 16.45
C TYR A 16 -1.65 17.32 15.87
N ARG A 17 -1.98 17.40 14.58
CA ARG A 17 -2.77 16.38 13.88
C ARG A 17 -2.10 15.01 13.91
N GLN A 18 -0.81 14.96 13.57
CA GLN A 18 -0.06 13.71 13.59
C GLN A 18 -0.01 13.10 14.98
N LYS A 19 0.21 13.92 16.02
CA LYS A 19 0.18 13.46 17.41
C LYS A 19 -1.20 12.90 17.77
N HIS A 20 -2.28 13.61 17.45
CA HIS A 20 -3.65 13.16 17.69
C HIS A 20 -3.90 11.80 17.01
N ILE A 21 -3.62 11.67 15.71
CA ILE A 21 -3.81 10.43 14.94
C ILE A 21 -2.95 9.28 15.51
N LYS A 22 -1.67 9.52 15.81
CA LYS A 22 -0.75 8.49 16.33
C LYS A 22 -1.09 8.05 17.75
N SER A 23 -1.58 8.96 18.59
CA SER A 23 -1.90 8.68 20.00
C SER A 23 -3.16 7.86 20.19
N ASN A 24 -4.09 7.91 19.24
CA ASN A 24 -5.38 7.26 19.36
C ASN A 24 -5.41 6.00 18.48
N ARG A 25 -4.97 4.87 19.06
CA ARG A 25 -4.88 3.56 18.38
C ARG A 25 -6.22 2.97 17.94
N ILE A 26 -7.33 3.58 18.34
CA ILE A 26 -8.69 3.12 18.03
C ILE A 26 -9.29 3.94 16.87
N LEU A 27 -8.66 5.06 16.48
CA LEU A 27 -9.10 5.86 15.33
C LEU A 27 -9.10 5.02 14.06
N ASN A 28 -10.31 4.77 13.53
CA ASN A 28 -10.48 4.26 12.19
C ASN A 28 -10.57 5.42 11.17
N LEU A 29 -10.46 5.10 9.87
CA LEU A 29 -10.50 6.10 8.81
C LEU A 29 -11.75 6.98 8.89
N ARG A 30 -12.93 6.39 9.09
CA ARG A 30 -14.18 7.15 9.20
C ARG A 30 -14.10 8.23 10.29
N GLN A 31 -13.61 7.88 11.48
CA GLN A 31 -13.48 8.83 12.59
C GLN A 31 -12.45 9.93 12.31
N ILE A 32 -11.40 9.66 11.53
CA ILE A 32 -10.44 10.69 11.09
C ILE A 32 -11.16 11.73 10.22
N PHE A 33 -11.96 11.30 9.26
CA PHE A 33 -12.73 12.19 8.38
C PHE A 33 -13.87 12.91 9.12
N GLU A 34 -14.39 12.34 10.21
CA GLU A 34 -15.35 13.03 11.10
C GLU A 34 -14.66 14.08 11.98
N THR A 35 -13.46 13.79 12.49
CA THR A 35 -12.67 14.72 13.32
C THR A 35 -12.08 15.86 12.50
N TRP A 36 -11.71 15.58 11.25
CA TRP A 36 -11.15 16.55 10.31
C TRP A 36 -12.03 16.64 9.04
N PRO A 37 -13.22 17.26 9.13
CA PRO A 37 -14.18 17.30 8.02
C PRO A 37 -13.65 17.92 6.72
N ILE A 38 -12.62 18.78 6.82
CA ILE A 38 -11.95 19.37 5.66
C ILE A 38 -11.39 18.32 4.70
N LEU A 39 -11.08 17.11 5.20
CA LEU A 39 -10.63 15.98 4.38
C LEU A 39 -11.71 15.42 3.44
N LYS A 40 -12.98 15.80 3.62
CA LYS A 40 -14.08 15.44 2.72
C LYS A 40 -14.23 16.41 1.55
N HIS A 41 -13.45 17.51 1.52
CA HIS A 41 -13.49 18.49 0.44
C HIS A 41 -12.88 17.92 -0.85
N PRO A 42 -13.36 18.28 -2.06
CA PRO A 42 -12.80 17.77 -3.31
C PRO A 42 -11.28 17.97 -3.46
N ASN A 43 -10.76 19.09 -2.97
CA ASN A 43 -9.33 19.39 -3.02
C ASN A 43 -8.52 18.78 -1.85
N ALA A 44 -9.15 18.05 -0.94
CA ALA A 44 -8.49 17.54 0.28
C ALA A 44 -7.27 16.66 0.01
N PHE A 45 -7.16 16.06 -1.18
CA PHE A 45 -5.97 15.31 -1.57
C PHE A 45 -4.69 16.16 -1.45
N THR A 46 -4.74 17.48 -1.73
CA THR A 46 -3.57 18.35 -1.58
C THR A 46 -3.13 18.49 -0.12
N LEU A 47 -4.03 18.32 0.84
CA LEU A 47 -3.71 18.33 2.27
C LEU A 47 -2.98 17.03 2.69
N ILE A 48 -3.35 15.92 2.05
CA ILE A 48 -2.69 14.63 2.22
C ILE A 48 -1.28 14.70 1.65
N ASP A 49 -1.12 15.27 0.45
CA ASP A 49 0.18 15.46 -0.19
C ASP A 49 1.14 16.26 0.71
N GLU A 50 0.66 17.34 1.31
CA GLU A 50 1.45 18.15 2.26
C GLU A 50 1.86 17.38 3.52
N ASP A 51 1.00 16.49 4.04
CA ASP A 51 1.38 15.61 5.14
C ASP A 51 2.47 14.61 4.74
N TYR A 52 2.40 14.03 3.53
CA TYR A 52 3.45 13.16 3.01
C TYR A 52 4.77 13.89 2.81
N LEU A 53 4.75 15.12 2.29
CA LEU A 53 5.95 15.97 2.20
C LEU A 53 6.56 16.21 3.58
N HIS A 54 5.73 16.45 4.60
CA HIS A 54 6.20 16.66 5.97
C HIS A 54 6.83 15.41 6.60
N LEU A 55 6.44 14.19 6.17
CA LEU A 55 7.06 12.95 6.67
C LEU A 55 8.54 12.82 6.28
N LYS A 56 9.04 13.65 5.34
CA LYS A 56 10.43 13.58 4.84
C LYS A 56 10.83 12.15 4.46
N LEU A 57 9.88 11.40 3.89
CA LEU A 57 10.17 10.07 3.36
C LEU A 57 11.28 10.20 2.32
N SER A 58 12.15 9.19 2.23
CA SER A 58 13.24 9.20 1.25
C SER A 58 12.66 9.54 -0.13
N ALA A 59 13.20 10.56 -0.79
CA ALA A 59 12.74 11.08 -2.09
C ALA A 59 12.97 10.12 -3.26
N ARG A 60 13.07 8.81 -3.00
CA ARG A 60 13.17 7.79 -4.04
C ARG A 60 11.80 7.61 -4.66
N GLU A 61 11.65 8.17 -5.85
CA GLU A 61 10.49 7.92 -6.68
C GLU A 61 10.40 6.43 -7.02
N LEU A 62 9.18 5.90 -6.93
CA LEU A 62 8.87 4.55 -7.34
C LEU A 62 8.68 4.51 -8.86
N THR A 63 9.80 4.62 -9.59
CA THR A 63 9.80 4.46 -11.05
C THR A 63 9.69 2.98 -11.44
N LEU A 64 9.25 2.70 -12.66
CA LEU A 64 9.21 1.35 -13.21
C LEU A 64 10.59 0.67 -13.14
N GLU A 65 11.65 1.42 -13.45
CA GLU A 65 13.03 0.93 -13.38
C GLU A 65 13.43 0.57 -11.95
N ASN A 66 13.19 1.47 -10.98
CA ASN A 66 13.50 1.23 -9.57
C ASN A 66 12.73 0.03 -9.02
N TRP A 67 11.46 -0.10 -9.41
CA TRP A 67 10.62 -1.23 -9.05
C TRP A 67 11.14 -2.55 -9.63
N ASN A 68 11.47 -2.59 -10.92
CA ASN A 68 12.00 -3.78 -11.56
C ASN A 68 13.34 -4.19 -10.93
N ASN A 69 14.25 -3.24 -10.69
CA ASN A 69 15.53 -3.50 -10.04
C ASN A 69 15.34 -4.08 -8.62
N PHE A 70 14.42 -3.50 -7.85
CA PHE A 70 14.03 -4.01 -6.53
C PHE A 70 13.48 -5.45 -6.61
N PHE A 71 12.53 -5.70 -7.51
CA PHE A 71 11.88 -6.99 -7.63
C PHE A 71 12.87 -8.08 -8.06
N THR A 72 13.70 -7.81 -9.07
CA THR A 72 14.74 -8.76 -9.53
C THR A 72 15.73 -9.08 -8.41
N LYS A 73 16.11 -8.09 -7.59
CA LYS A 73 16.96 -8.33 -6.41
C LYS A 73 16.29 -9.23 -5.39
N ILE A 74 15.01 -9.01 -5.08
CA ILE A 74 14.27 -9.88 -4.16
C ILE A 74 14.20 -11.30 -4.69
N LEU A 75 13.82 -11.47 -5.96
CA LEU A 75 13.69 -12.80 -6.58
C LEU A 75 15.02 -13.56 -6.57
N ARG A 76 16.15 -12.86 -6.77
CA ARG A 76 17.49 -13.45 -6.68
C ARG A 76 17.84 -13.89 -5.26
N ILE A 77 17.49 -13.09 -4.25
CA ILE A 77 17.80 -13.40 -2.83
C ILE A 77 16.88 -14.50 -2.30
N ARG A 78 15.61 -14.49 -2.72
CA ARG A 78 14.60 -15.47 -2.33
C ARG A 78 13.86 -15.98 -3.57
N PRO A 79 14.42 -16.98 -4.26
CA PRO A 79 13.74 -17.60 -5.38
C PRO A 79 12.46 -18.31 -4.92
N VAL A 80 11.52 -18.45 -5.84
CA VAL A 80 10.30 -19.22 -5.62
C VAL A 80 10.66 -20.68 -5.34
N LYS A 81 9.97 -21.29 -4.38
CA LYS A 81 10.16 -22.71 -4.07
C LYS A 81 9.58 -23.58 -5.18
N LYS A 82 10.20 -24.73 -5.43
CA LYS A 82 9.75 -25.65 -6.49
C LYS A 82 8.39 -26.28 -6.22
N ASP A 83 7.99 -26.39 -4.95
CA ASP A 83 6.71 -26.95 -4.49
C ASP A 83 5.57 -25.93 -4.45
N ASP A 84 5.83 -24.64 -4.71
CA ASP A 84 4.81 -23.59 -4.72
C ASP A 84 4.27 -23.38 -6.15
N SER A 85 3.34 -24.26 -6.56
CA SER A 85 2.74 -24.24 -7.90
C SER A 85 2.14 -22.89 -8.26
N ASN A 86 1.47 -22.23 -7.32
CA ASN A 86 0.87 -20.90 -7.52
C ASN A 86 1.92 -19.84 -7.87
N ALA A 87 3.05 -19.85 -7.16
CA ALA A 87 4.13 -18.91 -7.42
C ALA A 87 4.86 -19.23 -8.74
N GLN A 88 4.98 -20.51 -9.11
CA GLN A 88 5.53 -20.90 -10.42
C GLN A 88 4.63 -20.42 -11.56
N SER A 89 3.31 -20.61 -11.47
CA SER A 89 2.36 -20.12 -12.47
C SER A 89 2.42 -18.59 -12.62
N LEU A 90 2.65 -17.84 -11.54
CA LEU A 90 2.85 -16.38 -11.63
C LEU A 90 4.12 -16.01 -12.41
N ILE A 91 5.22 -16.77 -12.26
CA ILE A 91 6.44 -16.56 -13.04
C ILE A 91 6.20 -16.89 -14.51
N GLU A 92 5.54 -18.00 -14.82
CA GLU A 92 5.20 -18.41 -16.18
C GLU A 92 4.31 -17.35 -16.87
N LEU A 93 3.30 -16.85 -16.17
CA LEU A 93 2.46 -15.76 -16.67
C LEU A 93 3.28 -14.52 -17.01
N MET A 94 4.28 -14.16 -16.19
CA MET A 94 5.15 -13.01 -16.45
C MET A 94 6.05 -13.17 -17.69
N GLN A 95 6.24 -14.40 -18.17
CA GLN A 95 7.03 -14.70 -19.38
C GLN A 95 6.20 -14.67 -20.66
N LEU A 96 4.87 -14.53 -20.57
CA LEU A 96 4.01 -14.41 -21.73
C LEU A 96 4.35 -13.17 -22.55
N GLU A 97 4.28 -13.32 -23.88
CA GLU A 97 4.43 -12.21 -24.81
C GLU A 97 3.26 -11.22 -24.68
N ASN A 98 3.50 -9.95 -25.03
CA ASN A 98 2.48 -8.89 -25.07
C ASN A 98 1.88 -8.45 -23.73
N LEU A 99 2.54 -8.72 -22.60
CA LEU A 99 2.14 -8.14 -21.32
C LEU A 99 2.50 -6.66 -21.21
N THR A 100 1.51 -5.84 -20.82
CA THR A 100 1.74 -4.44 -20.42
C THR A 100 2.58 -4.38 -19.14
N ASP A 101 3.29 -3.27 -18.93
CA ASP A 101 4.06 -3.05 -17.70
C ASP A 101 3.17 -3.08 -16.45
N SER A 102 1.95 -2.53 -16.53
CA SER A 102 0.98 -2.60 -15.45
C SER A 102 0.60 -4.04 -15.10
N THR A 103 0.36 -4.90 -16.10
CA THR A 103 0.06 -6.31 -15.86
C THR A 103 1.25 -7.03 -15.21
N LYS A 104 2.48 -6.75 -15.67
CA LYS A 104 3.69 -7.30 -15.04
C LYS A 104 3.83 -6.88 -13.59
N ILE A 105 3.62 -5.59 -13.27
CA ILE A 105 3.67 -5.09 -11.90
C ILE A 105 2.63 -5.80 -11.02
N VAL A 106 1.40 -5.99 -11.51
CA VAL A 106 0.34 -6.70 -10.77
C VAL A 106 0.76 -8.14 -10.46
N LEU A 107 1.34 -8.85 -11.43
CA LEU A 107 1.85 -10.22 -11.22
C LEU A 107 3.00 -10.25 -10.20
N GLN A 108 3.94 -9.28 -10.29
CA GLN A 108 5.05 -9.13 -9.36
C GLN A 108 4.55 -8.85 -7.93
N LEU A 109 3.59 -7.93 -7.76
CA LEU A 109 2.96 -7.64 -6.47
C LEU A 109 2.25 -8.87 -5.90
N ARG A 110 1.57 -9.65 -6.73
CA ARG A 110 0.96 -10.92 -6.33
C ARG A 110 1.98 -12.00 -5.98
N LEU A 111 3.19 -11.96 -6.54
CA LEU A 111 4.26 -12.89 -6.20
C LEU A 111 4.93 -12.56 -4.86
N LEU A 112 4.96 -11.28 -4.46
CA LEU A 112 5.69 -10.85 -3.25
C LEU A 112 5.34 -11.64 -1.97
N PRO A 113 4.07 -11.95 -1.65
CA PRO A 113 3.74 -12.75 -0.47
C PRO A 113 4.32 -14.18 -0.49
N HIS A 114 4.64 -14.72 -1.66
CA HIS A 114 5.33 -16.01 -1.78
C HIS A 114 6.84 -15.89 -1.51
N LEU A 115 7.47 -14.80 -1.98
CA LEU A 115 8.91 -14.54 -1.77
C LEU A 115 9.19 -14.10 -0.32
N LEU A 116 8.29 -13.29 0.22
CA LEU A 116 8.36 -12.65 1.52
C LEU A 116 7.12 -12.99 2.35
N PRO A 117 6.95 -14.26 2.76
CA PRO A 117 5.78 -14.64 3.53
C PRO A 117 5.72 -13.84 4.84
N PRO A 118 4.52 -13.44 5.28
CA PRO A 118 4.36 -12.74 6.54
C PRO A 118 5.02 -13.55 7.65
N LYS A 119 5.79 -12.88 8.51
CA LYS A 119 6.45 -13.52 9.66
C LYS A 119 5.80 -13.14 10.98
N SER A 120 5.20 -11.96 11.02
CA SER A 120 4.59 -11.40 12.22
C SER A 120 3.23 -12.03 12.49
N ARG A 121 2.96 -12.29 13.78
CA ARG A 121 1.64 -12.68 14.27
C ARG A 121 0.96 -11.45 14.87
N ILE A 122 -0.31 -11.27 14.55
CA ILE A 122 -1.15 -10.24 15.14
C ILE A 122 -1.81 -10.85 16.37
N ARG A 123 -1.64 -10.19 17.52
CA ARG A 123 -2.25 -10.61 18.78
C ARG A 123 -3.67 -10.05 18.87
N LEU A 124 -4.66 -10.92 18.80
CA LEU A 124 -6.06 -10.61 18.99
C LEU A 124 -6.47 -11.09 20.38
N SER A 125 -6.35 -10.23 21.40
CA SER A 125 -6.67 -10.54 22.81
C SER A 125 -6.07 -11.88 23.30
N LYS A 126 -6.82 -12.99 23.17
CA LYS A 126 -6.43 -14.35 23.56
C LYS A 126 -5.82 -15.19 22.43
N ASN A 127 -6.03 -14.83 21.17
CA ASN A 127 -5.56 -15.57 20.01
C ASN A 127 -4.40 -14.87 19.29
N GLN A 128 -3.57 -15.65 18.64
CA GLN A 128 -2.58 -15.14 17.70
C GLN A 128 -3.00 -15.57 16.30
N TRP A 129 -3.13 -14.60 15.40
CA TRP A 129 -3.44 -14.85 14.00
C TRP A 129 -2.25 -14.46 13.14
N LYS A 130 -2.03 -15.23 12.07
CA LYS A 130 -1.01 -14.95 11.07
C LYS A 130 -1.70 -14.90 9.71
N PRO A 131 -1.59 -13.79 8.96
CA PRO A 131 -2.11 -13.75 7.60
C PRO A 131 -1.51 -14.88 6.75
N SER A 132 -2.35 -15.53 5.99
CA SER A 132 -1.98 -16.48 4.94
C SER A 132 -1.51 -15.73 3.69
N ILE A 133 -0.85 -16.46 2.78
CA ILE A 133 -0.41 -15.89 1.50
C ILE A 133 -1.59 -15.32 0.68
N PRO A 134 -2.74 -16.02 0.55
CA PRO A 134 -3.93 -15.46 -0.12
C PRO A 134 -4.42 -14.16 0.53
N GLU A 135 -4.56 -14.13 1.86
CA GLU A 135 -4.98 -12.92 2.58
C GLU A 135 -4.01 -11.75 2.35
N CYS A 136 -2.70 -12.03 2.27
CA CYS A 136 -1.71 -11.02 1.91
C CYS A 136 -1.87 -10.52 0.48
N LYS A 137 -2.16 -11.39 -0.50
CA LYS A 137 -2.38 -10.96 -1.89
C LYS A 137 -3.57 -10.01 -2.00
N ASP A 138 -4.69 -10.42 -1.40
CA ASP A 138 -5.94 -9.67 -1.46
C ASP A 138 -5.87 -8.35 -0.69
N SER A 139 -4.96 -8.25 0.30
CA SER A 139 -4.68 -6.99 1.00
C SER A 139 -3.92 -5.95 0.16
N ILE A 140 -3.24 -6.36 -0.91
CA ILE A 140 -2.45 -5.46 -1.77
C ILE A 140 -3.23 -5.08 -3.03
N ILE A 141 -3.82 -6.07 -3.71
CA ILE A 141 -4.57 -5.86 -4.96
C ILE A 141 -5.92 -6.55 -4.84
N ILE A 142 -6.99 -5.75 -4.95
CA ILE A 142 -8.37 -6.24 -5.01
C ILE A 142 -8.82 -6.18 -6.47
N THR A 143 -9.09 -7.34 -7.06
CA THR A 143 -9.73 -7.43 -8.37
C THR A 143 -11.22 -7.27 -8.21
N THR A 144 -11.81 -6.29 -8.90
CA THR A 144 -13.26 -6.09 -8.93
C THR A 144 -13.80 -6.38 -10.33
N THR A 145 -14.97 -6.99 -10.40
CA THR A 145 -15.71 -7.15 -11.66
C THR A 145 -16.75 -6.04 -11.73
N VAL A 146 -16.68 -5.21 -12.76
CA VAL A 146 -17.75 -4.26 -13.05
C VAL A 146 -18.87 -5.04 -13.72
N SER A 147 -19.92 -5.37 -12.96
CA SER A 147 -21.17 -5.83 -13.55
C SER A 147 -21.84 -4.64 -14.21
N ILE A 148 -21.75 -4.58 -15.55
CA ILE A 148 -22.51 -3.61 -16.33
C ILE A 148 -23.95 -4.15 -16.35
N LEU A 149 -24.85 -3.44 -15.67
CA LEU A 149 -26.30 -3.63 -15.74
C LEU A 149 -26.85 -2.99 -17.02
#